data_AF-A0A967IAC2-F1
#
_entry.id   AF-A0A967IAC2-F1
#
_cell.length_a   1.000
_cell.length_b   1.000
_cell.length_c   1.000
_cell.angle_alpha   90.00
_cell.angle_beta   90.00
_cell.angle_gamma   90.00
#
_symmetry.space_group_name_H-M   'P 1'
#
loop_
_entity.id
_entity.type
_entity.pdbx_description
1 polymer ?
#
loop_
_entity_poly.entity_id
_entity_poly.type
_entity_poly.pdbx_seq_one_letter_code
_entity_poly.pdbx_strand_id
1 'polypeptide(L)'
;MSKVVKSIVISGNGTNCEREVANACKLAGSDINDIVHVAELLSGRVSLDDYHFLHLAGGFLDGDDLGSAKAGANRLRHASITGSEEKIADQLQGFIADGKLVMGICNGFQLMVKLGLLPAVGGDYKSQTATLSFNDSGRFEDRWCYLRVDPASPCVYTRGLDKLYYPV
;
A
#
# COMPACT_ATOMS: atom_id res chain seq x y z
N MET A 1 -9.73 -14.73 24.65
CA MET A 1 -10.18 -14.94 23.27
C MET A 1 -9.05 -14.49 22.35
N SER A 2 -8.65 -15.28 21.36
CA SER A 2 -7.68 -14.81 20.36
C SER A 2 -8.30 -13.64 19.61
N LYS A 3 -7.54 -12.56 19.41
CA LYS A 3 -7.99 -11.38 18.66
C LYS A 3 -8.06 -11.77 17.18
N VAL A 4 -9.22 -11.62 16.55
CA VAL A 4 -9.39 -11.86 15.10
C VAL A 4 -8.61 -10.79 14.33
N VAL A 5 -7.63 -11.21 13.54
CA VAL A 5 -6.79 -10.34 12.72
C VAL A 5 -7.43 -10.20 11.34
N LYS A 6 -7.55 -8.96 10.87
CA LYS A 6 -8.14 -8.65 9.57
C LYS A 6 -7.15 -7.86 8.71
N SER A 7 -6.91 -8.37 7.52
CA SER A 7 -6.13 -7.74 6.46
C SER A 7 -7.05 -7.22 5.36
N ILE A 8 -6.79 -6.01 4.90
CA ILE A 8 -7.43 -5.42 3.72
C ILE A 8 -6.41 -5.25 2.61
N VAL A 9 -6.75 -5.69 1.41
CA VAL A 9 -5.96 -5.50 0.19
C VAL A 9 -6.73 -4.57 -0.73
N ILE A 10 -6.19 -3.37 -0.95
CA ILE A 10 -6.84 -2.39 -1.82
C ILE A 10 -6.64 -2.78 -3.27
N SER A 11 -7.75 -2.89 -3.98
CA SER A 11 -7.81 -3.03 -5.43
C SER A 11 -8.38 -1.78 -6.08
N GLY A 12 -8.18 -1.66 -7.39
CA GLY A 12 -8.67 -0.56 -8.20
C GLY A 12 -8.63 -0.93 -9.67
N ASN A 13 -9.12 -0.04 -10.52
CA ASN A 13 -8.97 -0.22 -11.97
C ASN A 13 -7.48 -0.33 -12.32
N GLY A 14 -7.07 -1.47 -12.89
CA GLY A 14 -5.68 -1.71 -13.31
C GLY A 14 -4.76 -2.30 -12.25
N THR A 15 -5.18 -2.44 -10.98
CA THR A 15 -4.45 -3.34 -10.06
C THR A 15 -4.57 -4.78 -10.58
N ASN A 16 -3.53 -5.59 -10.37
CA ASN A 16 -3.52 -6.97 -10.86
C ASN A 16 -2.86 -7.98 -9.93
N CYS A 17 -2.37 -7.52 -8.77
CA CYS A 17 -1.67 -8.37 -7.81
C CYS A 17 -2.43 -8.56 -6.49
N GLU A 18 -3.70 -8.15 -6.41
CA GLU A 18 -4.46 -8.18 -5.15
C GLU A 18 -4.74 -9.60 -4.64
N ARG A 19 -4.86 -10.58 -5.54
CA ARG A 19 -5.24 -11.97 -5.19
C ARG A 19 -4.10 -12.71 -4.50
N GLU A 20 -2.89 -12.60 -5.02
CA GLU A 20 -1.70 -13.20 -4.42
C GLU A 20 -1.33 -12.52 -3.11
N VAL A 21 -1.55 -11.21 -2.97
CA VAL A 21 -1.36 -10.48 -1.70
C VAL A 21 -2.36 -10.99 -0.66
N ALA A 22 -3.65 -11.12 -0.99
CA ALA A 22 -4.64 -11.67 -0.07
C ALA A 22 -4.31 -13.12 0.33
N ASN A 23 -3.84 -13.93 -0.62
CA ASN A 23 -3.37 -15.29 -0.34
C ASN A 23 -2.14 -15.30 0.57
N ALA A 24 -1.18 -14.39 0.38
CA ALA A 24 -0.01 -14.26 1.24
C ALA A 24 -0.41 -13.88 2.69
N CYS A 25 -1.40 -13.00 2.87
CA CYS A 25 -1.93 -12.64 4.18
C CYS A 25 -2.56 -13.85 4.89
N LYS A 26 -3.32 -14.66 4.16
CA LYS A 26 -3.88 -15.92 4.66
C LYS A 26 -2.78 -16.89 5.11
N LEU A 27 -1.74 -17.06 4.29
CA LEU A 27 -0.59 -17.93 4.62
C LEU A 27 0.20 -17.41 5.83
N ALA A 28 0.25 -16.10 6.03
CA ALA A 28 0.86 -15.47 7.19
C ALA A 28 0.01 -15.57 8.47
N GLY A 29 -1.22 -16.10 8.39
CA GLY A 29 -2.07 -16.38 9.55
C GLY A 29 -3.11 -15.30 9.86
N SER A 30 -3.40 -14.38 8.95
CA SER A 30 -4.52 -13.44 9.11
C SER A 30 -5.87 -14.16 8.92
N ASP A 31 -6.82 -13.92 9.81
CA ASP A 31 -8.11 -14.63 9.85
C ASP A 31 -9.04 -14.21 8.72
N ILE A 32 -9.05 -12.92 8.37
CA ILE A 32 -9.89 -12.32 7.32
C ILE A 32 -8.99 -11.54 6.36
N ASN A 33 -9.18 -11.75 5.05
CA ASN A 33 -8.31 -11.23 3.99
C ASN A 33 -9.16 -10.66 2.86
N ASP A 34 -9.67 -9.44 3.07
CA ASP A 34 -10.63 -8.83 2.15
C ASP A 34 -9.93 -8.09 1.02
N ILE A 35 -10.31 -8.39 -0.22
CA ILE A 35 -9.92 -7.60 -1.39
C ILE A 35 -11.01 -6.55 -1.59
N VAL A 36 -10.65 -5.28 -1.40
CA VAL A 36 -11.60 -4.17 -1.36
C VAL A 36 -11.26 -3.18 -2.47
N HIS A 37 -12.20 -2.99 -3.40
CA HIS A 37 -12.05 -1.98 -4.43
C HIS A 37 -12.10 -0.58 -3.81
N VAL A 38 -11.26 0.35 -4.28
CA VAL A 38 -11.20 1.73 -3.75
C VAL A 38 -12.56 2.45 -3.72
N ALA A 39 -13.46 2.12 -4.63
CA ALA A 39 -14.82 2.65 -4.65
C ALA A 39 -15.64 2.25 -3.41
N GLU A 40 -15.39 1.10 -2.80
CA GLU A 40 -16.05 0.66 -1.57
C GLU A 40 -15.68 1.57 -0.40
N LEU A 41 -14.40 1.94 -0.27
CA LEU A 41 -13.95 2.91 0.72
C LEU A 41 -14.60 4.28 0.49
N LEU A 42 -14.58 4.75 -0.76
CA LEU A 42 -15.18 6.04 -1.14
C LEU A 42 -16.69 6.07 -0.91
N SER A 43 -17.37 4.94 -0.99
CA SER A 43 -18.80 4.83 -0.71
C SER A 43 -19.13 4.72 0.78
N GLY A 44 -18.12 4.53 1.64
CA GLY A 44 -18.32 4.27 3.08
C GLY A 44 -18.81 2.86 3.39
N ARG A 45 -18.91 1.95 2.41
CA ARG A 45 -19.28 0.54 2.63
C ARG A 45 -18.23 -0.23 3.41
N VAL A 46 -16.98 0.21 3.36
CA VAL A 46 -15.85 -0.35 4.10
C VAL A 46 -15.08 0.81 4.74
N SER A 47 -14.68 0.66 6.01
CA SER A 47 -13.78 1.58 6.70
C SER A 47 -12.42 0.91 6.96
N LEU A 48 -11.33 1.67 6.87
CA LEU A 48 -10.01 1.18 7.26
C LEU A 48 -9.92 0.89 8.77
N ASP A 49 -10.77 1.51 9.59
CA ASP A 49 -10.77 1.34 11.04
C ASP A 49 -11.04 -0.10 11.48
N ASP A 50 -11.79 -0.85 10.65
CA ASP A 50 -12.17 -2.24 10.90
C ASP A 50 -11.03 -3.24 10.71
N TYR A 51 -9.88 -2.80 10.18
CA TYR A 51 -8.76 -3.65 9.82
C TYR A 51 -7.51 -3.38 10.67
N HIS A 52 -6.59 -4.34 10.62
CA HIS A 52 -5.33 -4.33 11.35
C HIS A 52 -4.11 -4.23 10.42
N PHE A 53 -4.26 -4.65 9.16
CA PHE A 53 -3.21 -4.61 8.16
C PHE A 53 -3.77 -4.11 6.82
N LEU A 54 -3.23 -3.00 6.34
CA LEU A 54 -3.49 -2.43 5.01
C LEU A 54 -2.42 -2.85 4.01
N HIS A 55 -2.84 -3.44 2.89
CA HIS A 55 -1.99 -3.74 1.75
C HIS A 55 -2.40 -2.93 0.52
N LEU A 56 -1.42 -2.31 -0.11
CA LEU A 56 -1.53 -1.66 -1.42
C LEU A 56 -0.81 -2.56 -2.43
N ALA A 57 -1.58 -3.24 -3.27
CA ALA A 57 -1.07 -4.24 -4.20
C ALA A 57 -0.34 -3.63 -5.41
N GLY A 58 0.36 -4.49 -6.16
CA GLY A 58 0.97 -4.14 -7.44
C GLY A 58 -0.02 -4.04 -8.60
N GLY A 59 0.50 -3.60 -9.74
CA GLY A 59 -0.23 -3.46 -11.01
C GLY A 59 -0.01 -2.12 -11.68
N PHE A 60 -1.04 -1.61 -12.33
CA PHE A 60 -1.05 -0.35 -13.08
C PHE A 60 -2.29 0.45 -12.67
N LEU A 61 -2.35 0.89 -11.41
CA LEU A 61 -3.52 1.60 -10.87
C LEU A 61 -3.84 2.83 -11.72
N ASP A 62 -5.08 2.87 -12.24
CA ASP A 62 -5.58 3.87 -13.18
C ASP A 62 -4.71 3.94 -14.47
N GLY A 63 -4.19 2.80 -14.92
CA GLY A 63 -3.41 2.65 -16.16
C GLY A 63 -2.00 3.23 -16.13
N ASP A 64 -1.59 3.84 -15.01
CA ASP A 64 -0.39 4.67 -14.92
C ASP A 64 -0.36 5.85 -15.92
N ASP A 65 -1.52 6.20 -16.51
CA ASP A 65 -1.64 7.17 -17.62
C ASP A 65 -1.13 8.58 -17.28
N LEU A 66 -1.25 8.98 -16.02
CA LEU A 66 -0.76 10.26 -15.49
C LEU A 66 0.56 10.13 -14.72
N GLY A 67 1.27 9.02 -14.94
CA GLY A 67 2.39 8.54 -14.13
C GLY A 67 1.94 7.56 -13.04
N SER A 68 2.81 6.62 -12.68
CA SER A 68 2.39 5.43 -11.93
C SER A 68 1.69 5.73 -10.61
N ALA A 69 0.49 5.19 -10.43
CA ALA A 69 -0.39 5.46 -9.27
C ALA A 69 -0.73 6.94 -9.01
N LYS A 70 -0.46 7.89 -9.92
CA LYS A 70 -0.66 9.32 -9.68
C LYS A 70 -2.13 9.70 -9.55
N ALA A 71 -2.99 9.18 -10.43
CA ALA A 71 -4.43 9.41 -10.35
C ALA A 71 -5.00 8.83 -9.04
N GLY A 72 -4.64 7.59 -8.71
CA GLY A 72 -4.99 6.94 -7.46
C GLY A 72 -4.54 7.73 -6.22
N ALA A 73 -3.31 8.24 -6.20
CA ALA A 73 -2.80 9.05 -5.09
C ALA A 73 -3.61 10.34 -4.90
N ASN A 74 -3.93 11.05 -5.98
CA ASN A 74 -4.77 12.25 -5.91
C ASN A 74 -6.19 11.92 -5.42
N ARG A 75 -6.78 10.82 -5.91
CA ARG A 75 -8.11 10.35 -5.49
C ARG A 75 -8.13 10.06 -3.98
N LEU A 76 -7.18 9.26 -3.48
CA LEU A 76 -7.11 8.92 -2.06
C LEU A 76 -6.79 10.13 -1.17
N ARG A 77 -6.03 11.11 -1.68
CA ARG A 77 -5.68 12.32 -0.94
C ARG A 77 -6.86 13.28 -0.75
N HIS A 78 -7.70 13.42 -1.77
CA HIS A 78 -8.65 14.52 -1.85
C HIS A 78 -10.12 14.10 -1.76
N ALA A 79 -10.44 12.86 -2.12
CA ALA A 79 -11.83 12.41 -2.14
C ALA A 79 -12.36 12.19 -0.72
N SER A 80 -13.53 12.77 -0.46
CA SER A 80 -14.32 12.51 0.73
C SER A 80 -15.11 11.21 0.60
N ILE A 81 -15.37 10.59 1.73
CA ILE A 81 -16.25 9.43 1.84
C ILE A 81 -17.69 9.91 1.63
N THR A 82 -18.47 9.16 0.86
CA THR A 82 -19.85 9.51 0.52
C THR A 82 -20.69 9.69 1.78
N GLY A 83 -21.30 10.86 1.94
CA GLY A 83 -22.10 11.19 3.12
C GLY A 83 -21.29 11.64 4.35
N SER A 84 -19.99 11.91 4.19
CA SER A 84 -19.10 12.39 5.26
C SER A 84 -18.15 13.48 4.73
N GLU A 85 -17.65 14.33 5.64
CA GLU A 85 -16.54 15.26 5.37
C GLU A 85 -15.16 14.58 5.50
N GLU A 86 -15.14 13.38 6.08
CA GLU A 86 -13.92 12.58 6.25
C GLU A 86 -13.36 12.13 4.89
N LYS A 87 -12.04 12.28 4.71
CA LYS A 87 -11.34 11.81 3.52
C LYS A 87 -10.68 10.46 3.77
N ILE A 88 -10.42 9.72 2.70
CA ILE A 88 -9.62 8.49 2.81
C ILE A 88 -8.22 8.76 3.37
N ALA A 89 -7.65 9.94 3.06
CA ALA A 89 -6.40 10.38 3.65
C ALA A 89 -6.47 10.47 5.18
N ASP A 90 -7.61 10.88 5.75
CA ASP A 90 -7.78 11.00 7.20
C ASP A 90 -7.80 9.61 7.85
N GLN A 91 -8.53 8.66 7.25
CA GLN A 91 -8.50 7.25 7.68
C GLN A 91 -7.09 6.64 7.61
N LEU A 92 -6.33 6.94 6.54
CA LEU A 92 -4.95 6.48 6.42
C LEU A 92 -4.04 7.03 7.53
N GLN A 93 -4.20 8.32 7.88
CA GLN A 93 -3.44 8.93 8.96
C GLN A 93 -3.80 8.32 10.32
N GLY A 94 -5.09 8.10 10.58
CA GLY A 94 -5.57 7.40 11.78
C GLY A 94 -5.01 5.98 11.87
N PHE A 95 -5.06 5.23 10.78
CA PHE A 95 -4.52 3.88 10.69
C PHE A 95 -3.02 3.81 11.03
N ILE A 96 -2.22 4.75 10.52
CA ILE A 96 -0.79 4.86 10.83
C ILE A 96 -0.57 5.29 12.29
N ALA A 97 -1.35 6.27 12.78
CA ALA A 97 -1.24 6.77 14.15
C ALA A 97 -1.57 5.69 15.19
N ASP A 98 -2.47 4.77 14.87
CA ASP A 98 -2.80 3.59 15.68
C ASP A 98 -1.69 2.52 15.70
N GLY A 99 -0.60 2.73 14.97
CA GLY A 99 0.51 1.78 14.85
C GLY A 99 0.16 0.53 14.07
N LYS A 100 -0.92 0.57 13.26
CA LYS A 100 -1.33 -0.56 12.41
C LYS A 100 -0.38 -0.71 11.22
N LEU A 101 -0.36 -1.91 10.66
CA LEU A 101 0.63 -2.30 9.65
C LEU A 101 0.20 -1.85 8.26
N VAL A 102 1.10 -1.21 7.51
CA VAL A 102 0.88 -0.83 6.10
C VAL A 102 1.98 -1.44 5.24
N MET A 103 1.61 -1.99 4.08
CA MET A 103 2.55 -2.55 3.10
C MET A 103 2.15 -2.11 1.68
N GLY A 104 3.11 -1.55 0.94
CA GLY A 104 2.95 -1.22 -0.48
C GLY A 104 3.94 -2.00 -1.33
N ILE A 105 3.45 -2.69 -2.37
CA ILE A 105 4.26 -3.54 -3.26
C ILE A 105 4.18 -2.97 -4.68
N CYS A 106 5.34 -2.76 -5.33
CA CYS A 106 5.42 -2.22 -6.69
C CYS A 106 4.59 -0.92 -6.85
N ASN A 107 3.47 -0.97 -7.58
CA ASN A 107 2.55 0.17 -7.74
C ASN A 107 1.99 0.70 -6.41
N GLY A 108 1.76 -0.18 -5.43
CA GLY A 108 1.40 0.22 -4.07
C GLY A 108 2.48 1.00 -3.33
N PHE A 109 3.77 0.70 -3.56
CA PHE A 109 4.88 1.49 -3.01
C PHE A 109 4.93 2.88 -3.65
N GLN A 110 4.74 2.95 -4.96
CA GLN A 110 4.65 4.22 -5.70
C GLN A 110 3.48 5.08 -5.19
N LEU A 111 2.33 4.45 -4.93
CA LEU A 111 1.17 5.10 -4.32
C LEU A 111 1.51 5.69 -2.94
N MET A 112 2.16 4.93 -2.05
CA MET A 112 2.57 5.42 -0.72
C MET A 112 3.50 6.63 -0.81
N VAL A 113 4.49 6.59 -1.72
CA VAL A 113 5.41 7.72 -1.94
C VAL A 113 4.66 8.96 -2.45
N LYS A 114 3.74 8.80 -3.41
CA LYS A 114 2.94 9.93 -3.94
C LYS A 114 1.90 10.45 -2.95
N LEU A 115 1.46 9.63 -2.01
CA LEU A 115 0.67 10.05 -0.85
C LEU A 115 1.50 10.80 0.20
N GLY A 116 2.83 10.80 0.09
CA GLY A 116 3.72 11.44 1.06
C GLY A 116 3.93 10.60 2.31
N LEU A 117 3.55 9.31 2.30
CA LEU A 117 3.76 8.41 3.43
C LEU A 117 5.23 7.96 3.55
N LEU A 118 5.98 8.04 2.45
CA LEU A 118 7.38 7.63 2.37
C LEU A 118 8.19 8.65 1.56
N PRO A 119 9.45 8.92 1.95
CA PRO A 119 10.15 8.43 3.14
C PRO A 119 9.79 9.19 4.43
N ALA A 120 8.78 10.06 4.41
CA ALA A 120 8.33 10.87 5.54
C ALA A 120 9.46 11.70 6.19
N VAL A 121 10.23 12.43 5.37
CA VAL A 121 11.32 13.29 5.83
C VAL A 121 10.83 14.24 6.93
N GLY A 122 11.50 14.27 8.07
CA GLY A 122 11.10 15.10 9.22
C GLY A 122 9.85 14.61 9.96
N GLY A 123 9.39 13.38 9.72
CA GLY A 123 8.17 12.84 10.31
C GLY A 123 6.87 13.34 9.67
N ASP A 124 6.96 13.99 8.51
CA ASP A 124 5.79 14.45 7.75
C ASP A 124 5.27 13.34 6.83
N TYR A 125 4.14 12.75 7.20
CA TYR A 125 3.43 11.70 6.43
C TYR A 125 2.37 12.26 5.48
N LYS A 126 2.40 13.56 5.18
CA LYS A 126 1.39 14.22 4.33
C LYS A 126 2.00 14.81 3.07
N SER A 127 3.24 15.26 3.15
CA SER A 127 3.92 15.90 2.02
C SER A 127 4.72 14.89 1.18
N GLN A 128 4.50 14.92 -0.13
CA GLN A 128 5.33 14.16 -1.06
C GLN A 128 6.72 14.80 -1.14
N THR A 129 7.74 14.10 -0.65
CA THR A 129 9.15 14.54 -0.67
C THR A 129 10.04 13.75 -1.63
N ALA A 130 9.52 12.65 -2.18
CA ALA A 130 10.21 11.82 -3.16
C ALA A 130 9.23 11.32 -4.24
N THR A 131 9.75 10.70 -5.29
CA THR A 131 8.97 9.94 -6.26
C THR A 131 9.82 8.81 -6.84
N LEU A 132 9.17 7.72 -7.25
CA LEU A 132 9.74 6.82 -8.24
C LEU A 132 9.44 7.37 -9.63
N SER A 133 10.38 7.21 -10.54
CA SER A 133 10.32 7.65 -11.93
C SER A 133 10.75 6.51 -12.84
N PHE A 134 10.87 6.79 -14.14
CA PHE A 134 11.39 5.85 -15.12
C PHE A 134 12.74 5.29 -14.71
N ASN A 135 12.94 4.00 -14.99
CA ASN A 135 14.24 3.35 -14.88
C ASN A 135 15.25 4.06 -15.76
N ASP A 136 16.52 4.09 -15.34
CA ASP A 136 17.63 4.63 -16.16
C ASP A 136 17.77 3.89 -17.49
N SER A 137 17.36 2.62 -17.57
CA SER A 137 17.32 1.83 -18.80
C SER A 137 16.25 2.30 -19.80
N GLY A 138 15.28 3.10 -19.35
CA GLY A 138 14.12 3.52 -20.13
C GLY A 138 13.16 2.37 -20.48
N ARG A 139 13.26 1.23 -19.80
CA ARG A 139 12.47 0.01 -20.09
C ARG A 139 11.83 -0.55 -18.83
N PHE A 140 10.74 -1.28 -19.03
CA PHE A 140 10.21 -2.19 -18.01
C PHE A 140 11.19 -3.34 -17.79
N GLU A 141 11.36 -3.75 -16.54
CA GLU A 141 12.24 -4.84 -16.15
C GLU A 141 11.38 -5.89 -15.45
N ASP A 142 11.51 -7.15 -15.88
CA ASP A 142 10.92 -8.33 -15.24
C ASP A 142 12.08 -9.30 -14.96
N ARG A 143 12.57 -9.29 -13.72
CA ARG A 143 13.79 -10.01 -13.36
C ARG A 143 13.72 -10.57 -11.96
N TRP A 144 14.40 -11.68 -11.77
CA TRP A 144 14.71 -12.16 -10.44
C TRP A 144 15.97 -11.47 -9.89
N CYS A 145 15.82 -10.79 -8.76
CA CYS A 145 16.87 -9.99 -8.15
C CYS A 145 17.28 -10.56 -6.79
N TYR A 146 18.59 -10.61 -6.56
CA TYR A 146 19.15 -10.85 -5.22
C TYR A 146 19.21 -9.54 -4.45
N LEU A 147 18.56 -9.49 -3.30
CA LEU A 147 18.49 -8.34 -2.42
C LEU A 147 19.16 -8.68 -1.08
N ARG A 148 19.81 -7.68 -0.47
CA ARG A 148 20.32 -7.78 0.89
C ARG A 148 19.48 -6.89 1.79
N VAL A 149 19.06 -7.43 2.92
CA VAL A 149 18.31 -6.70 3.93
C VAL A 149 19.28 -5.81 4.71
N ASP A 150 18.88 -4.56 4.97
CA ASP A 150 19.61 -3.69 5.88
C ASP A 150 19.31 -4.09 7.32
N PRO A 151 20.29 -4.60 8.10
CA PRO A 151 20.07 -5.02 9.48
C PRO A 151 19.75 -3.84 10.42
N ALA A 152 20.04 -2.60 10.01
CA ALA A 152 19.67 -1.40 10.76
C ALA A 152 18.23 -0.93 10.48
N SER A 153 17.53 -1.55 9.51
CA SER A 153 16.17 -1.16 9.15
C SER A 153 15.19 -1.42 10.30
N PRO A 154 14.32 -0.46 10.66
CA PRO A 154 13.27 -0.68 11.66
C PRO A 154 12.09 -1.49 11.12
N CYS A 155 12.10 -1.87 9.84
CA CYS A 155 11.00 -2.55 9.16
C CYS A 155 10.67 -3.90 9.82
N VAL A 156 9.44 -4.04 10.30
CA VAL A 156 8.98 -5.28 10.94
C VAL A 156 8.94 -6.48 9.99
N TYR A 157 8.70 -6.23 8.69
CA TYR A 157 8.57 -7.30 7.68
C TYR A 157 9.89 -7.96 7.32
N THR A 158 11.02 -7.27 7.52
CA THR A 158 12.35 -7.77 7.17
C THR A 158 13.15 -8.22 8.39
N ARG A 159 12.53 -8.25 9.58
CA ARG A 159 13.21 -8.64 10.81
C ARG A 159 13.64 -10.10 10.74
N GLY A 160 14.92 -10.34 11.02
CA GLY A 160 15.51 -11.69 11.01
C GLY A 160 15.80 -12.24 9.61
N LEU A 161 15.63 -11.43 8.56
CA LEU A 161 16.01 -11.77 7.19
C LEU A 161 17.40 -11.20 6.86
N ASP A 162 18.18 -11.92 6.05
CA ASP A 162 19.53 -11.49 5.59
C ASP A 162 19.53 -11.21 4.08
N LYS A 163 19.16 -12.22 3.28
CA LYS A 163 19.13 -12.15 1.82
C LYS A 163 17.79 -12.61 1.29
N LEU A 164 17.36 -11.99 0.20
CA LEU A 164 16.09 -12.26 -0.46
C LEU A 164 16.34 -12.47 -1.95
N TYR A 165 15.55 -13.35 -2.55
CA TYR A 165 15.54 -13.58 -4.00
C TYR A 165 14.11 -13.47 -4.48
N TYR A 166 13.78 -12.34 -5.11
CA TYR A 166 12.41 -11.98 -5.46
C TYR A 166 12.31 -11.49 -6.91
N PRO A 167 11.14 -11.66 -7.54
CA PRO A 167 10.84 -11.01 -8.81
C PRO A 167 10.69 -9.49 -8.60
N VAL A 168 11.23 -8.71 -9.52
CA VAL A 168 11.13 -7.24 -9.63
C VAL A 168 10.66 -6.90 -11.03
#